data_AF-A0A6G3MLV7-F1
#
_entry.id   AF-A0A6G3MLV7-F1
#
_cell.length_a   1.000
_cell.length_b   1.000
_cell.length_c   1.000
_cell.angle_alpha   90.00
_cell.angle_beta   90.00
_cell.angle_gamma   90.00
#
_symmetry.space_group_name_H-M   'P 1'
#
loop_
_entity.id
_entity.type
_entity.pdbx_description
1 polymer ?
#
loop_
_entity_poly.entity_id
_entity_poly.type
_entity_poly.pdbx_seq_one_letter_code
_entity_poly.pdbx_strand_id
1 'polypeptide(L)'
;TEEKKNPSDQLHPILHHLNMSPKEYVLYVLCKTPSNELDVSLTILPYKYVLQLLYLIKYWLDKSVEIELCCRCLIFLSKLHFYQLCNTESIKNLLQDLSFLSKQKLTTIKQMIGFNLASMNHFRRHIELENNVNIFEHVKKPRKNRN
;
A
#
# COMPACT_ATOMS: atom_id res chain seq x y z
N THR A 1 24.91 -34.18 -12.04
CA THR A 1 25.87 -33.73 -11.01
C THR A 1 25.09 -32.89 -10.04
N GLU A 2 24.85 -33.41 -8.85
CA GLU A 2 23.99 -32.80 -7.83
C GLU A 2 24.64 -31.50 -7.33
N GLU A 3 24.04 -30.36 -7.67
CA GLU A 3 24.43 -29.07 -7.10
C GLU A 3 24.06 -29.06 -5.61
N LYS A 4 25.09 -29.14 -4.77
CA LYS A 4 24.97 -29.02 -3.31
C LYS A 4 24.41 -27.64 -2.98
N LYS A 5 23.12 -27.57 -2.61
CA LYS A 5 22.51 -26.39 -1.96
C LYS A 5 23.33 -26.02 -0.73
N ASN A 6 23.75 -24.75 -0.65
CA ASN A 6 24.45 -24.22 0.52
C ASN A 6 23.56 -24.38 1.77
N PRO A 7 24.13 -24.71 2.96
CA PRO A 7 23.36 -24.89 4.18
C PRO A 7 22.64 -23.62 4.68
N SER A 8 22.90 -22.46 4.08
CA SER A 8 22.22 -21.18 4.31
C SER A 8 20.89 -21.01 3.55
N ASP A 9 20.53 -21.91 2.64
CA ASP A 9 19.31 -21.83 1.81
C ASP A 9 18.11 -22.57 2.43
N GLN A 10 18.22 -23.04 3.68
CA GLN A 10 17.09 -23.62 4.39
C GLN A 10 16.08 -22.53 4.75
N LEU A 11 15.07 -22.38 3.88
CA LEU A 11 13.89 -21.56 4.14
C LEU A 11 13.25 -21.96 5.48
N HIS A 12 12.91 -20.97 6.29
CA HIS A 12 12.22 -21.19 7.55
C HIS A 12 10.95 -22.04 7.33
N PRO A 13 10.62 -23.02 8.20
CA PRO A 13 9.54 -23.97 7.97
C PRO A 13 8.16 -23.33 7.73
N ILE A 14 7.89 -22.18 8.36
CA ILE A 14 6.67 -21.40 8.12
C ILE A 14 6.60 -20.90 6.67
N LEU A 15 7.72 -20.40 6.13
CA LEU A 15 7.78 -19.89 4.75
C LEU A 15 7.64 -21.03 3.74
N HIS A 16 8.25 -22.18 4.04
CA HIS A 16 8.07 -23.40 3.24
C HIS A 16 6.61 -23.86 3.24
N HIS A 17 5.95 -23.88 4.39
CA HIS A 17 4.54 -24.27 4.48
C HIS A 17 3.61 -23.32 3.72
N LEU A 18 3.89 -22.02 3.77
CA LEU A 18 3.09 -20.99 3.10
C LEU A 18 3.43 -20.81 1.62
N ASN A 19 4.49 -21.45 1.11
CA ASN A 19 5.02 -21.24 -0.25
C ASN A 19 5.24 -19.76 -0.59
N MET A 20 5.76 -18.97 0.35
CA MET A 20 6.01 -17.53 0.18
C MET A 20 7.47 -17.20 0.37
N SER A 21 7.96 -16.20 -0.38
CA SER A 21 9.27 -15.62 -0.10
C SER A 21 9.24 -14.80 1.20
N PRO A 22 10.38 -14.59 1.88
CA PRO A 22 10.43 -13.77 3.09
C PRO A 22 9.84 -12.36 2.90
N LYS A 23 10.06 -11.74 1.74
CA LYS A 23 9.55 -10.40 1.43
C LYS A 23 8.03 -10.39 1.24
N GLU A 24 7.47 -11.44 0.66
CA GLU A 24 6.02 -11.58 0.50
C GLU A 24 5.36 -11.88 1.84
N TYR A 25 6.00 -12.69 2.69
CA TYR A 25 5.48 -12.98 4.02
C TYR A 25 5.36 -11.72 4.88
N VAL A 26 6.37 -10.85 4.88
CA VAL A 26 6.28 -9.58 5.61
C VAL A 26 5.12 -8.74 5.09
N LEU A 27 4.95 -8.63 3.77
CA LEU A 27 3.82 -7.89 3.20
C LEU A 27 2.47 -8.50 3.58
N TYR A 28 2.35 -9.83 3.52
CA TYR A 28 1.16 -10.56 3.93
C TYR A 28 0.77 -10.24 5.39
N VAL A 29 1.74 -10.23 6.30
CA VAL A 29 1.50 -9.87 7.71
C VAL A 29 1.03 -8.41 7.83
N LEU A 30 1.65 -7.48 7.10
CA LEU A 30 1.23 -6.07 7.10
C LEU A 30 -0.19 -5.88 6.58
N CYS A 31 -0.58 -6.58 5.51
CA CYS A 31 -1.94 -6.53 4.95
C CYS A 31 -2.99 -7.15 5.88
N LYS A 32 -2.63 -8.21 6.61
CA LYS A 32 -3.54 -8.90 7.53
C LYS A 32 -3.77 -8.12 8.83
N THR A 33 -2.83 -7.28 9.22
CA THR A 33 -2.91 -6.51 10.46
C THR A 33 -3.90 -5.36 10.30
N PRO A 34 -4.89 -5.21 11.20
CA PRO A 34 -5.85 -4.11 11.11
C PRO A 34 -5.16 -2.77 11.35
N SER A 35 -5.68 -1.71 10.72
CA SER A 35 -4.99 -0.41 10.65
C SER A 35 -4.63 0.19 12.01
N ASN A 36 -5.49 0.02 13.01
CA ASN A 36 -5.27 0.47 14.39
C ASN A 36 -4.10 -0.25 15.06
N GLU A 37 -4.00 -1.56 14.90
CA GLU A 37 -2.91 -2.36 15.47
C GLU A 37 -1.61 -2.15 14.70
N LEU A 38 -1.69 -1.90 13.40
CA LEU A 38 -0.51 -1.65 12.58
C LEU A 38 0.23 -0.39 13.04
N ASP A 39 -0.49 0.71 13.27
CA ASP A 39 0.13 1.97 13.69
C ASP A 39 0.83 1.82 15.06
N VAL A 40 0.20 1.10 16.00
CA VAL A 40 0.81 0.78 17.31
C VAL A 40 2.05 -0.10 17.13
N SER A 41 1.96 -1.14 16.30
CA SER A 41 3.06 -2.08 16.03
C SER A 41 4.27 -1.40 15.37
N LEU A 42 4.02 -0.49 14.43
CA LEU A 42 5.07 0.30 13.79
C LEU A 42 5.70 1.31 14.76
N THR A 43 4.95 1.78 15.76
CA THR A 43 5.46 2.72 16.78
C THR A 43 6.51 2.09 17.69
N ILE A 44 6.29 0.82 18.09
CA ILE A 44 7.20 0.08 18.97
C ILE A 44 8.37 -0.56 18.23
N LEU A 45 8.43 -0.42 16.90
CA LEU A 45 9.43 -1.08 16.07
C LEU A 45 10.83 -0.46 16.32
N PRO A 46 11.85 -1.26 16.67
CA PRO A 46 13.21 -0.74 16.84
C PRO A 46 13.75 -0.16 15.53
N TYR A 47 14.50 0.95 15.62
CA TYR A 47 14.97 1.71 14.47
C TYR A 47 15.70 0.87 13.39
N LYS A 48 16.50 -0.13 13.80
CA LYS A 48 17.17 -1.04 12.86
C LYS A 48 16.18 -1.71 11.89
N TYR A 49 15.03 -2.14 12.38
CA TYR A 49 14.01 -2.81 11.57
C TYR A 49 13.21 -1.80 10.73
N VAL A 50 13.08 -0.55 11.17
CA VAL A 50 12.50 0.54 10.37
C VAL A 50 13.28 0.70 9.06
N LEU A 51 14.62 0.69 9.12
CA LEU A 51 15.45 0.81 7.93
C LEU A 51 15.24 -0.34 6.96
N GLN A 52 15.21 -1.57 7.48
CA GLN A 52 14.93 -2.77 6.67
C GLN A 52 13.54 -2.71 6.04
N LEU A 53 12.55 -2.22 6.78
CA LEU A 53 11.18 -2.05 6.29
C LEU A 53 11.11 -0.99 5.18
N LEU A 54 11.87 0.10 5.25
CA LEU A 54 11.94 1.09 4.16
C LEU A 54 12.49 0.49 2.86
N TYR A 55 13.50 -0.40 2.93
CA TYR A 55 13.99 -1.13 1.76
C TYR A 55 12.94 -2.10 1.18
N LEU A 56 12.18 -2.77 2.05
CA LEU A 56 11.08 -3.64 1.62
C LEU A 56 9.95 -2.83 0.97
N ILE A 57 9.60 -1.68 1.53
CA ILE A 57 8.61 -0.76 0.95
C ILE A 57 9.06 -0.30 -0.45
N LYS A 58 10.35 0.05 -0.63
CA LYS A 58 10.86 0.38 -1.97
C LYS A 58 10.63 -0.78 -2.94
N TYR A 59 11.01 -1.99 -2.53
CA TYR A 59 10.84 -3.19 -3.34
C TYR A 59 9.38 -3.45 -3.74
N TRP A 60 8.42 -3.26 -2.83
CA TRP A 60 6.99 -3.43 -3.14
C TRP A 60 6.44 -2.30 -4.02
N LEU A 61 6.88 -1.06 -3.82
CA LEU A 61 6.50 0.08 -4.67
C LEU A 61 7.01 -0.08 -6.10
N ASP A 62 8.25 -0.56 -6.28
CA ASP A 62 8.80 -0.87 -7.61
C ASP A 62 7.95 -1.92 -8.34
N LYS A 63 7.53 -2.96 -7.61
CA LYS A 63 6.61 -4.00 -8.10
C LYS A 63 5.14 -3.57 -8.20
N SER A 64 4.80 -2.37 -7.75
CA SER A 64 3.42 -1.84 -7.76
C SER A 64 2.43 -2.70 -6.97
N VAL A 65 2.86 -3.29 -5.85
CA VAL A 65 2.05 -4.14 -4.99
C VAL A 65 1.66 -3.38 -3.72
N GLU A 66 0.38 -3.44 -3.33
CA GLU A 66 -0.13 -2.82 -2.08
C GLU A 66 0.31 -1.36 -1.90
N ILE A 67 0.21 -0.56 -2.95
CA ILE A 67 0.78 0.79 -3.03
C ILE A 67 0.23 1.71 -1.93
N GLU A 68 -1.07 1.66 -1.64
CA GLU A 68 -1.70 2.48 -0.61
C GLU A 68 -1.14 2.17 0.78
N LEU A 69 -1.06 0.87 1.12
CA LEU A 69 -0.50 0.41 2.39
C LEU A 69 0.97 0.81 2.52
N CYS A 70 1.76 0.61 1.46
CA CYS A 70 3.17 0.98 1.40
C CYS A 70 3.37 2.48 1.64
N CYS A 71 2.58 3.32 0.97
CA CYS A 71 2.59 4.77 1.15
C CYS A 71 2.16 5.20 2.56
N ARG A 72 1.14 4.57 3.13
CA ARG A 72 0.68 4.83 4.51
C ARG A 72 1.79 4.52 5.51
N CYS A 73 2.40 3.34 5.41
CA CYS A 73 3.51 2.93 6.27
C CYS A 73 4.72 3.86 6.11
N LEU A 74 5.07 4.22 4.86
CA LEU A 74 6.17 5.14 4.57
C LEU A 74 5.97 6.51 5.24
N ILE A 75 4.79 7.11 5.09
CA ILE A 75 4.46 8.41 5.68
C ILE A 75 4.50 8.31 7.21
N PHE A 76 3.93 7.24 7.77
CA PHE A 76 3.91 7.00 9.21
C PHE A 76 5.33 6.91 9.80
N LEU A 77 6.15 6.02 9.24
CA LEU A 77 7.54 5.82 9.67
C LEU A 77 8.39 7.07 9.48
N SER A 78 8.19 7.80 8.39
CA SER A 78 8.92 9.05 8.11
C SER A 78 8.58 10.13 9.12
N LYS A 79 7.32 10.23 9.56
CA LYS A 79 6.89 11.18 10.60
C LYS A 79 7.43 10.77 11.98
N LEU A 80 7.36 9.48 12.31
CA LEU A 80 7.75 8.97 13.62
C LEU A 80 9.27 9.07 13.85
N HIS A 81 10.08 8.72 12.84
CA HIS A 81 11.54 8.66 12.95
C HIS A 81 12.26 9.78 12.19
N PHE A 82 11.61 10.94 12.03
CA PHE A 82 12.12 12.05 11.21
C PHE A 82 13.57 12.41 11.57
N TYR A 83 13.86 12.59 12.86
CA TYR A 83 15.19 12.99 13.34
C TYR A 83 16.26 11.94 13.02
N GLN A 84 15.99 10.65 13.31
CA GLN A 84 16.95 9.57 13.05
C GLN A 84 17.20 9.38 11.55
N LEU A 85 16.15 9.51 10.73
CA LEU A 85 16.23 9.38 9.28
C LEU A 85 17.02 10.53 8.63
N CYS A 86 16.83 11.77 9.09
CA CYS A 86 17.59 12.91 8.57
C CYS A 86 19.09 12.82 8.88
N ASN A 87 19.45 12.23 10.02
CA ASN A 87 20.84 12.11 10.46
C ASN A 87 21.58 10.91 9.86
N THR A 88 20.86 9.95 9.29
CA THR A 88 21.47 8.74 8.71
C THR A 88 21.76 8.92 7.23
N GLU A 89 23.02 9.23 6.91
CA GLU A 89 23.43 9.60 5.54
C GLU A 89 23.18 8.49 4.50
N SER A 90 23.38 7.22 4.88
CA SER A 90 23.19 6.07 3.98
C SER A 90 21.75 5.89 3.46
N ILE A 91 20.76 6.49 4.13
CA ILE A 91 19.34 6.32 3.83
C ILE A 91 18.73 7.53 3.12
N LYS A 92 19.44 8.65 3.04
CA LYS A 92 18.95 9.86 2.38
C LYS A 92 18.54 9.59 0.92
N ASN A 93 19.38 8.87 0.17
CA ASN A 93 19.09 8.50 -1.21
C ASN A 93 17.86 7.58 -1.30
N LEU A 94 17.75 6.62 -0.38
CA LEU A 94 16.57 5.74 -0.31
C LEU A 94 15.27 6.52 -0.06
N LEU A 95 15.30 7.51 0.82
CA LEU A 95 14.13 8.35 1.12
C LEU A 95 13.76 9.26 -0.06
N GLN A 96 14.74 9.78 -0.78
CA GLN A 96 14.50 10.56 -2.01
C GLN A 96 13.83 9.69 -3.08
N ASP A 97 14.37 8.49 -3.32
CA ASP A 97 13.78 7.51 -4.24
C ASP A 97 12.35 7.17 -3.83
N LEU A 98 12.12 6.85 -2.55
CA LEU A 98 10.80 6.50 -2.01
C LEU A 98 9.80 7.65 -2.16
N SER A 99 10.24 8.89 -1.93
CA SER A 99 9.40 10.09 -2.11
C SER A 99 9.00 10.28 -3.57
N PHE A 100 9.94 10.09 -4.50
CA PHE A 100 9.65 10.17 -5.93
C PHE A 100 8.71 9.04 -6.38
N LEU A 101 9.06 7.79 -6.07
CA LEU A 101 8.31 6.60 -6.45
C LEU A 101 6.89 6.61 -5.90
N SER A 102 6.71 6.92 -4.61
CA SER A 102 5.38 6.97 -3.99
C SER A 102 4.48 8.01 -4.66
N LYS A 103 4.99 9.23 -4.91
CA LYS A 103 4.26 10.28 -5.62
C LYS A 103 3.89 9.87 -7.03
N GLN A 104 4.83 9.28 -7.77
CA GLN A 104 4.60 8.82 -9.13
C GLN A 104 3.49 7.76 -9.16
N LYS A 105 3.62 6.69 -8.37
CA LYS A 105 2.66 5.57 -8.33
C LYS A 105 1.27 6.03 -7.87
N LEU A 106 1.20 6.85 -6.83
CA LEU A 106 -0.07 7.38 -6.32
C LEU A 106 -0.75 8.28 -7.35
N THR A 107 0.03 9.09 -8.08
CA THR A 107 -0.50 9.94 -9.16
C THR A 107 -1.07 9.10 -10.30
N THR A 108 -0.38 8.03 -10.71
CA THR A 108 -0.88 7.11 -11.74
C THR A 108 -2.20 6.45 -11.33
N ILE A 109 -2.29 5.94 -10.10
CA ILE A 109 -3.54 5.35 -9.57
C ILE A 109 -4.67 6.39 -9.57
N LYS A 110 -4.39 7.59 -9.03
CA LYS A 110 -5.35 8.69 -8.97
C LYS A 110 -5.85 9.07 -10.37
N GLN A 111 -4.96 9.16 -11.35
CA GLN A 111 -5.31 9.49 -12.73
C GLN A 111 -6.19 8.41 -13.35
N MET A 112 -5.85 7.13 -13.17
CA MET A 112 -6.64 6.01 -13.68
C MET A 112 -8.06 6.01 -13.09
N ILE A 113 -8.18 6.11 -11.76
CA ILE A 113 -9.46 6.15 -11.07
C ILE A 113 -10.25 7.40 -11.50
N GLY A 114 -9.61 8.55 -11.55
CA GLY A 114 -10.23 9.82 -11.94
C GLY A 114 -10.77 9.79 -13.37
N PHE A 115 -9.99 9.24 -14.30
CA PHE A 115 -10.40 9.08 -15.70
C PHE A 115 -11.58 8.13 -15.83
N ASN A 116 -11.49 6.93 -15.23
CA ASN A 116 -12.56 5.93 -15.28
C ASN A 116 -13.86 6.48 -14.67
N LEU A 117 -13.76 7.17 -13.53
CA LEU A 117 -14.91 7.79 -12.87
C LEU A 117 -15.53 8.89 -13.74
N ALA A 118 -14.72 9.75 -14.36
CA ALA A 118 -15.21 10.79 -15.27
C ALA A 118 -15.93 10.20 -16.49
N SER A 119 -15.36 9.16 -17.09
CA SER A 119 -15.97 8.44 -18.23
C SER A 119 -17.26 7.75 -17.84
N MET A 120 -17.32 7.06 -16.70
CA MET A 120 -18.56 6.45 -16.21
C MET A 120 -19.63 7.49 -15.92
N ASN A 121 -19.27 8.62 -15.32
CA ASN A 121 -20.20 9.73 -15.08
C ASN A 121 -20.68 10.39 -16.40
N HIS A 122 -19.83 10.40 -17.42
CA HIS A 122 -20.22 10.85 -18.76
C HIS A 122 -21.23 9.89 -19.39
N PHE A 123 -20.94 8.59 -19.42
CA PHE A 123 -21.86 7.59 -19.95
C PHE A 123 -23.18 7.53 -19.18
N ARG A 124 -23.13 7.64 -17.85
CA ARG A 124 -24.35 7.70 -17.03
C ARG A 124 -25.25 8.87 -17.46
N ARG A 125 -24.68 10.08 -17.61
CA ARG A 125 -25.42 11.25 -18.05
C ARG A 125 -26.00 11.08 -19.47
N HIS A 126 -25.24 10.48 -20.38
CA HIS A 126 -25.71 10.21 -21.74
C HIS A 126 -26.93 9.28 -21.74
N ILE A 127 -26.87 8.19 -20.97
CA ILE A 127 -27.95 7.20 -20.83
C ILE A 127 -29.19 7.83 -20.17
N GLU A 128 -29.01 8.66 -19.14
CA GLU A 128 -30.11 9.36 -18.46
C GLU A 128 -30.84 10.33 -19.42
N LEU A 129 -30.09 11.02 -20.29
CA LEU A 129 -30.65 11.93 -21.31
C LEU A 129 -31.39 11.17 -22.42
N GLU A 130 -30.82 10.10 -22.95
CA GLU A 130 -31.45 9.32 -24.04
C GLU A 130 -32.73 8.62 -23.59
N ASN A 131 -32.77 8.11 -22.36
CA ASN A 131 -33.91 7.35 -21.87
C ASN A 131 -35.00 8.21 -21.22
N ASN A 132 -34.81 9.53 -21.04
CA ASN A 132 -35.72 10.40 -20.26
C ASN A 132 -36.08 9.82 -18.87
N VAL A 133 -35.18 9.03 -18.28
CA VAL A 133 -35.38 8.38 -16.99
C VAL A 133 -34.28 8.87 -16.04
N ASN A 134 -34.68 9.56 -14.97
CA ASN A 134 -33.81 9.78 -13.81
C ASN A 134 -33.71 8.48 -13.00
N ILE A 135 -32.84 7.57 -13.44
CA ILE A 135 -32.72 6.19 -12.93
C ILE A 135 -32.49 6.16 -11.40
N PHE A 136 -31.93 7.22 -10.81
CA PHE A 136 -31.54 7.25 -9.40
C PHE A 136 -32.19 8.33 -8.52
N GLU A 137 -33.11 9.16 -9.03
CA GLU A 137 -33.89 10.06 -8.15
C GLU A 137 -34.79 9.25 -7.18
N HIS A 138 -35.28 8.10 -7.61
CA HIS A 138 -36.13 7.23 -6.79
C HIS A 138 -35.42 6.54 -5.62
N VAL A 139 -34.08 6.49 -5.60
CA VAL A 139 -33.29 5.82 -4.55
C VAL A 139 -32.94 6.78 -3.40
N LYS A 140 -33.00 8.10 -3.61
CA LYS A 140 -32.75 9.12 -2.56
C LYS A 140 -33.95 9.41 -1.66
N LYS A 141 -34.81 8.42 -1.34
CA LYS A 141 -35.78 8.61 -0.27
C LYS A 141 -35.05 8.59 1.08
N PRO A 142 -35.15 9.64 1.91
CA PRO A 142 -34.46 9.66 3.19
C PRO A 142 -34.98 8.55 4.09
N ARG A 143 -34.09 7.89 4.84
CA ARG A 143 -34.49 7.07 5.99
C ARG A 143 -35.24 7.98 6.96
N LYS A 144 -36.57 7.88 6.95
CA LYS A 144 -37.45 8.57 7.88
C LYS A 144 -37.10 8.06 9.28
N ASN A 145 -36.53 8.92 10.11
CA ASN A 145 -36.26 8.64 11.53
C ASN A 145 -37.53 8.04 12.16
N ARG A 146 -37.38 6.89 12.79
CA ARG A 146 -38.38 6.37 13.74
C ARG A 146 -37.86 6.65 15.14
N ASN A 147 -38.74 7.32 15.87
CA ASN A 147 -38.69 7.75 17.27
C ASN A 147 -38.13 6.70 18.23
#